data_AF-A0A6N3HK64-F1
#
_entry.id   AF-A0A6N3HK64-F1
#
_cell.length_a   1.000
_cell.length_b   1.000
_cell.length_c   1.000
_cell.angle_alpha   90.00
_cell.angle_beta   90.00
_cell.angle_gamma   90.00
#
_symmetry.space_group_name_H-M   'P 1'
#
loop_
_entity.id
_entity.type
_entity.pdbx_description
1 polymer ?
#
loop_
_entity_poly.entity_id
_entity_poly.type
_entity_poly.pdbx_seq_one_letter_code
_entity_poly.pdbx_strand_id
1 'polypeptide(L)' 'MKKITAVTLFQTAVGYRLSMAYSEINDEGVIIKDNARLDRILVNQDVIDSATALMSYAQGCVDKEG' A
#
# COMPACT_ATOMS: atom_id res chain seq x y z
N MET A 1 -0.18 2.12 19.91
CA MET A 1 -0.53 2.64 18.56
C MET A 1 0.08 1.81 17.42
N LYS A 2 -0.67 1.57 16.34
CA LYS A 2 -0.15 0.94 15.10
C LYS A 2 0.14 2.01 14.05
N LYS A 3 1.30 1.93 13.38
CA LYS A 3 1.73 2.91 12.38
C LYS A 3 2.23 2.21 11.12
N ILE A 4 1.65 2.56 9.97
CA ILE A 4 2.15 2.12 8.66
C ILE A 4 3.53 2.74 8.42
N THR A 5 4.49 1.91 8.01
CA THR A 5 5.87 2.30 7.71
C THR A 5 6.20 2.17 6.23
N ALA A 6 5.53 1.26 5.51
CA ALA A 6 5.66 1.15 4.06
C ALA A 6 4.36 0.64 3.43
N VAL A 7 4.13 1.02 2.18
CA VAL A 7 3.01 0.56 1.37
C VAL A 7 3.52 0.23 -0.02
N THR A 8 3.05 -0.89 -0.57
CA THR A 8 3.26 -1.28 -1.96
C THR A 8 1.90 -1.58 -2.58
N LEU A 9 1.60 -0.90 -3.68
CA LEU A 9 0.43 -1.14 -4.52
C LEU A 9 0.89 -1.83 -5.80
N PHE A 10 0.25 -2.94 -6.15
CA PHE A 10 0.49 -3.60 -7.44
C PHE A 10 -0.77 -4.32 -7.92
N GLN A 11 -0.90 -4.41 -9.24
CA GLN A 11 -2.00 -5.10 -9.90
C GLN A 11 -1.74 -6.61 -9.91
N THR A 12 -2.77 -7.41 -9.66
CA THR A 12 -2.74 -8.86 -9.68
C THR A 12 -3.91 -9.41 -10.53
N ALA A 13 -3.95 -10.72 -10.76
CA ALA A 13 -5.04 -11.36 -11.50
C ALA A 13 -6.43 -11.16 -10.84
N VAL A 14 -6.48 -10.88 -9.53
CA VAL A 14 -7.74 -10.70 -8.77
C VAL A 14 -8.06 -9.22 -8.50
N GLY A 15 -7.27 -8.29 -9.05
CA GLY A 15 -7.40 -6.85 -8.81
C GLY A 15 -6.17 -6.25 -8.12
N TYR A 16 -6.32 -5.06 -7.55
CA TYR A 16 -5.22 -4.38 -6.84
C TYR A 16 -4.97 -4.97 -5.47
N ARG A 17 -3.71 -5.32 -5.21
CA ARG A 17 -3.23 -5.71 -3.88
C ARG A 17 -2.50 -4.55 -3.24
N LEU A 18 -2.87 -4.25 -2.00
CA LEU A 18 -2.19 -3.32 -1.12
C LEU A 18 -1.45 -4.12 -0.03
N SER A 19 -0.12 -4.14 -0.13
CA SER A 19 0.76 -4.70 0.88
C SER A 19 1.24 -3.58 1.79
N MET A 20 0.97 -3.69 3.09
CA MET A 20 1.33 -2.69 4.09
C MET A 20 2.27 -3.30 5.12
N ALA A 21 3.39 -2.63 5.38
CA ALA A 21 4.20 -2.88 6.57
C ALA A 21 3.80 -1.88 7.66
N TYR A 22 3.71 -2.35 8.90
CA TYR A 22 3.42 -1.52 10.05
C TYR A 22 4.21 -1.96 11.29
N SER A 23 4.43 -1.01 12.19
CA SER A 23 4.98 -1.25 13.52
C SER A 23 3.92 -0.93 14.58
N GLU A 24 4.01 -1.59 15.72
CA GLU A 24 3.16 -1.38 16.88
C GLU A 24 4.01 -0.86 18.03
N ILE A 25 3.62 0.29 18.56
CA ILE A 25 4.30 1.02 19.62
C ILE A 25 3.38 1.02 20.83
N ASN A 26 3.85 0.69 22.02
CA ASN A 26 3.05 0.77 23.24
C ASN A 26 2.95 2.22 23.76
N ASP A 27 2.26 2.43 24.87
CA ASP A 27 2.04 3.77 25.44
C ASP A 27 3.31 4.40 26.06
N GLU A 28 4.36 3.60 26.25
CA GLU A 28 5.67 4.02 26.71
C GLU A 28 6.62 4.38 25.55
N GLY A 29 6.15 4.32 24.30
CA GLY A 29 6.95 4.58 23.11
C GLY A 29 7.87 3.42 22.69
N VAL A 30 7.71 2.24 23.28
CA VAL A 30 8.48 1.04 22.94
C VAL A 30 7.85 0.33 21.75
N ILE A 31 8.67 0.00 20.74
CA ILE A 31 8.24 -0.84 19.62
C ILE A 31 8.05 -2.27 20.14
N ILE A 32 6.80 -2.69 20.25
CA ILE A 32 6.42 -4.05 20.68
C ILE A 32 6.23 -5.01 19.49
N LYS A 33 6.07 -4.46 18.29
CA LYS A 33 6.08 -5.25 17.06
C LYS A 33 6.66 -4.41 15.94
N ASP A 34 7.62 -4.97 15.21
CA ASP A 34 8.25 -4.28 14.10
C ASP A 34 8.07 -5.04 12.79
N ASN A 35 7.98 -4.30 11.68
CA ASN A 35 7.87 -4.81 10.32
C ASN A 35 6.77 -5.87 10.11
N ALA A 36 5.65 -5.73 10.81
CA ALA A 36 4.49 -6.60 10.63
C ALA A 36 3.84 -6.33 9.28
N ARG A 37 3.45 -7.38 8.55
CA ARG A 37 2.82 -7.25 7.23
C ARG A 37 1.32 -7.49 7.27
N LEU A 38 0.59 -6.71 6.47
CA LEU A 38 -0.83 -6.86 6.22
C LEU A 38 -1.13 -6.69 4.74
N ASP A 39 -1.74 -7.71 4.15
CA ASP A 39 -2.16 -7.69 2.76
C ASP A 39 -3.67 -7.57 2.63
N ARG A 40 -4.13 -6.75 1.69
CA ARG A 40 -5.55 -6.62 1.33
C ARG A 40 -5.72 -6.54 -0.18
N ILE A 41 -6.78 -7.17 -0.67
CA ILE A 41 -7.32 -6.88 -1.99
C ILE A 41 -8.27 -5.69 -1.85
N LEU A 42 -8.10 -4.69 -2.71
CA LEU A 42 -8.99 -3.54 -2.73
C LEU A 42 -10.35 -3.96 -3.30
N VAL A 43 -11.41 -3.70 -2.55
CA VAL A 43 -12.80 -4.01 -2.95
C VAL A 43 -13.71 -2.79 -2.91
N ASN A 44 -13.26 -1.69 -2.29
CA ASN A 44 -13.99 -0.43 -2.28
C ASN A 44 -13.67 0.34 -3.57
N GLN A 45 -14.71 0.77 -4.29
CA GLN A 45 -14.56 1.38 -5.61
C GLN A 45 -13.79 2.71 -5.57
N ASP A 46 -14.07 3.60 -4.62
CA ASP A 46 -13.39 4.90 -4.52
C ASP A 46 -11.87 4.73 -4.32
N VAL A 47 -11.47 3.70 -3.56
CA VAL A 47 -10.06 3.37 -3.35
C VAL A 47 -9.45 2.74 -4.61
N ILE A 48 -10.20 1.90 -5.33
CA ILE A 48 -9.77 1.32 -6.61
C ILE A 48 -9.55 2.41 -7.66
N ASP A 49 -10.41 3.41 -7.72
CA ASP A 49 -10.29 4.54 -8.65
C ASP A 49 -9.03 5.35 -8.35
N SER A 50 -8.77 5.62 -7.06
CA SER A 50 -7.54 6.28 -6.61
C SER A 50 -6.27 5.47 -6.96
N ALA A 51 -6.31 4.14 -6.76
CA ALA A 51 -5.22 3.24 -7.13
C ALA A 51 -4.97 3.23 -8.65
N THR A 52 -6.05 3.23 -9.44
CA THR A 52 -5.97 3.29 -10.90
C THR A 52 -5.35 4.60 -11.38
N ALA A 53 -5.73 5.74 -10.80
CA ALA A 53 -5.13 7.03 -11.13
C ALA A 53 -3.61 7.06 -10.89
N LEU A 54 -3.15 6.49 -9.76
CA LEU A 54 -1.73 6.34 -9.45
C LEU A 54 -1.00 5.47 -10.48
N MET A 55 -1.57 4.32 -10.85
CA MET A 55 -0.97 3.41 -11.84
C MET A 55 -0.90 4.04 -13.23
N SER A 56 -1.95 4.75 -13.66
CA SER A 56 -1.96 5.49 -14.93
C SER A 56 -0.89 6.57 -14.99
N TYR A 57 -0.72 7.33 -13.90
CA TYR A 57 0.37 8.30 -13.81
C TYR A 57 1.74 7.63 -13.93
N ALA A 58 1.97 6.54 -13.19
CA ALA A 58 3.23 5.81 -13.23
C ALA A 58 3.53 5.25 -14.63
N GLN A 59 2.52 4.72 -15.34
CA GLN A 59 2.67 4.28 -16.73
C GLN A 59 3.09 5.44 -17.64
N GLY A 60 2.44 6.60 -17.50
CA GLY A 60 2.80 7.79 -18.27
C GLY A 60 4.21 8.34 -17.98
N CYS A 61 4.82 8.00 -16.84
CA CYS A 61 6.24 8.26 -16.61
C CYS A 61 7.11 7.31 -17.45
N VAL A 62 6.81 6.01 -17.45
CA VAL A 62 7.54 5.01 -18.25
C VAL A 62 7.43 5.29 -19.74
N ASP A 63 6.24 5.64 -20.23
CA ASP A 63 6.00 5.91 -21.64
C ASP A 63 6.81 7.10 -22.19
N LYS A 64 7.29 8.00 -21.31
CA LYS A 64 8.13 9.16 -21.68
C LYS A 64 9.62 8.87 -21.67
N GLU A 65 10.03 7.77 -21.06
CA GLU A 65 11.43 7.33 -21.04
C GLU A 65 11.80 6.52 -22.32
N GLY A 66 10.81 6.21 -23.16
CA GLY A 66 10.97 5.57 -24.48
C GLY A 66 10.76 6.54 -25.63
#